data_AF-A0A3A8NHS2-F1
#
_entry.id   AF-A0A3A8NHS2-F1
#
_cell.length_a   1.000
_cell.length_b   1.000
_cell.length_c   1.000
_cell.angle_alpha   90.00
_cell.angle_beta   90.00
_cell.angle_gamma   90.00
#
_symmetry.space_group_name_H-M   'P 1'
#
loop_
_entity.id
_entity.type
_entity.pdbx_description
1 polymer ?
#
loop_
_entity_poly.entity_id
_entity_poly.type
_entity_poly.pdbx_seq_one_letter_code
_entity_poly.pdbx_strand_id
1 'polypeptide(L)'
;MSHVGRALAALGLAAVVCGAGVMGCRGDNELSGSVSELFPITDVSRVEVRRNPEALQVSYFRNNGLDVDLIARLTVDTEGVDLKPGTKVQLGGTTPSGRDRASVVHVAAGEPARAFTAVERGDLVLDEGGNPDEPTRGDFSLSFKKGDGYGAGRSLEGTFSATALDAGFGPDLGDVVRPDAGP
;
A
#
# COMPACT_ATOMS: atom_id res chain seq x y z
N MET A 1 -40.36 -42.78 -58.54
CA MET A 1 -41.45 -42.01 -57.90
C MET A 1 -40.79 -41.03 -56.93
N SER A 2 -41.06 -39.75 -57.15
CA SER A 2 -40.54 -38.58 -56.43
C SER A 2 -41.01 -38.54 -54.98
N HIS A 3 -40.15 -38.14 -54.04
CA HIS A 3 -40.51 -37.15 -53.00
C HIS A 3 -39.25 -36.43 -52.51
N VAL A 4 -39.16 -35.16 -52.90
CA VAL A 4 -38.31 -34.11 -52.33
C VAL A 4 -39.03 -33.56 -51.09
N GLY A 5 -38.33 -33.37 -49.97
CA GLY A 5 -38.86 -32.75 -48.75
C GLY A 5 -37.74 -32.19 -47.89
N ARG A 6 -37.78 -30.87 -47.68
CA ARG A 6 -36.73 -29.99 -47.14
C ARG A 6 -36.62 -29.97 -45.60
N ALA A 7 -35.38 -29.73 -45.16
CA ALA A 7 -34.92 -28.70 -44.21
C ALA A 7 -34.90 -28.91 -42.67
N LEU A 8 -33.97 -28.13 -42.10
CA LEU A 8 -33.73 -27.72 -40.69
C LEU A 8 -32.85 -28.69 -39.88
N ALA A 9 -31.87 -28.27 -39.08
CA ALA A 9 -31.24 -26.98 -38.82
C ALA A 9 -29.92 -27.25 -38.06
N ALA A 10 -29.02 -26.26 -38.06
CA ALA A 10 -27.68 -26.26 -37.48
C ALA A 10 -27.62 -26.42 -35.95
N LEU A 11 -26.48 -26.91 -35.43
CA LEU A 11 -25.87 -26.69 -34.09
C LEU A 11 -24.64 -27.63 -34.02
N GLY A 12 -23.42 -27.26 -33.63
CA GLY A 12 -22.85 -26.03 -33.12
C GLY A 12 -21.31 -26.18 -33.08
N LEU A 13 -20.62 -25.05 -33.16
CA LEU A 13 -19.17 -24.90 -33.15
C LEU A 13 -18.60 -24.95 -31.71
N ALA A 14 -17.29 -25.18 -31.61
CA ALA A 14 -16.33 -24.57 -30.66
C ALA A 14 -15.65 -25.50 -29.64
N ALA A 15 -14.32 -25.63 -29.79
CA ALA A 15 -13.39 -25.84 -28.69
C ALA A 15 -12.09 -25.08 -29.00
N VAL A 16 -11.98 -23.84 -28.52
CA VAL A 16 -10.72 -23.09 -28.42
C VAL A 16 -10.33 -23.13 -26.95
N VAL A 17 -9.26 -23.87 -26.63
CA VAL A 17 -8.71 -23.93 -25.27
C VAL A 17 -7.71 -22.79 -25.12
N CYS A 18 -8.08 -21.79 -24.31
CA CYS A 18 -7.23 -20.70 -23.89
C CYS A 18 -6.18 -21.20 -22.88
N GLY A 19 -4.90 -21.04 -23.20
CA GLY A 19 -3.81 -21.07 -22.22
C GLY A 19 -3.73 -19.72 -21.51
N ALA A 20 -4.33 -19.62 -20.33
CA ALA A 20 -4.18 -18.46 -19.46
C ALA A 20 -2.92 -18.65 -18.59
N GLY A 21 -1.97 -17.73 -18.73
CA GLY A 21 -0.82 -17.62 -17.84
C GLY A 21 -1.27 -17.27 -16.43
N VAL A 22 -0.66 -17.93 -15.44
CA VAL A 22 -0.81 -17.60 -14.02
C VAL A 22 -0.02 -16.31 -13.77
N MET A 23 -0.63 -15.15 -14.06
CA MET A 23 -0.24 -13.94 -13.35
C MET A 23 -0.70 -14.13 -11.91
N GLY A 24 0.24 -14.26 -10.98
CA GLY A 24 -0.07 -14.21 -9.56
C GLY A 24 -0.68 -12.84 -9.25
N CYS A 25 -2.00 -12.79 -9.10
CA CYS A 25 -2.68 -11.65 -8.52
C CYS A 25 -2.22 -11.54 -7.06
N ARG A 26 -1.13 -10.79 -6.83
CA ARG A 26 -0.86 -10.22 -5.51
C ARG A 26 -2.08 -9.36 -5.18
N GLY A 27 -2.75 -9.65 -4.07
CA GLY A 27 -3.92 -8.90 -3.63
C GLY A 27 -3.57 -7.41 -3.49
N ASP A 28 -4.57 -6.56 -3.69
CA ASP A 28 -4.38 -5.11 -3.67
C ASP A 28 -3.91 -4.59 -2.30
N ASN A 29 -4.09 -5.38 -1.23
CA ASN A 29 -3.74 -5.04 0.15
C ASN A 29 -3.10 -6.25 0.85
N GLU A 30 -1.78 -6.34 0.85
CA GLU A 30 -1.04 -7.46 1.45
C GLU A 30 0.20 -6.99 2.21
N LEU A 31 0.60 -7.77 3.21
CA LEU A 31 1.89 -7.62 3.90
C LEU A 31 2.68 -8.93 3.80
N SER A 32 3.99 -8.80 3.63
CA SER A 32 4.94 -9.91 3.64
C SER A 32 6.23 -9.53 4.37
N GLY A 33 7.16 -10.48 4.46
CA GLY A 33 8.50 -10.25 4.97
C GLY A 33 8.79 -11.04 6.25
N SER A 34 10.03 -10.98 6.70
CA SER A 34 10.48 -11.76 7.86
C SER A 34 9.94 -11.23 9.20
N VAL A 35 9.24 -10.08 9.22
CA VAL A 35 8.49 -9.64 10.42
C VAL A 35 7.30 -10.54 10.76
N SER A 36 6.82 -11.36 9.82
CA SER A 36 5.78 -12.38 10.05
C SER A 36 6.14 -13.40 11.15
N GLU A 37 7.43 -13.57 11.43
CA GLU A 37 7.90 -14.42 12.54
C GLU A 37 7.66 -13.80 13.92
N LEU A 38 7.39 -12.49 14.00
CA LEU A 38 7.17 -11.78 15.26
C LEU A 38 5.69 -11.76 15.66
N PHE A 39 4.81 -11.64 14.67
CA PHE A 39 3.36 -11.60 14.82
C PHE A 39 2.72 -11.91 13.46
N PRO A 40 1.46 -12.39 13.43
CA PRO A 40 0.84 -12.73 12.16
C PRO A 40 0.47 -11.45 11.40
N ILE A 41 0.95 -11.35 10.16
CA ILE A 41 0.73 -10.21 9.25
C ILE A 41 -0.26 -10.52 8.10
N THR A 42 -0.83 -11.72 8.12
CA THR A 42 -1.83 -12.18 7.15
C THR A 42 -3.21 -11.60 7.45
N ASP A 43 -4.15 -11.84 6.54
CA ASP A 43 -5.58 -11.56 6.73
C ASP A 43 -5.88 -10.07 6.95
N VAL A 44 -5.20 -9.22 6.18
CA VAL A 44 -5.45 -7.77 6.16
C VAL A 44 -6.92 -7.53 5.83
N SER A 45 -7.68 -7.03 6.81
CA SER A 45 -9.10 -6.75 6.66
C SER A 45 -9.37 -5.36 6.11
N ARG A 46 -8.42 -4.42 6.30
CA ARG A 46 -8.56 -3.03 5.87
C ARG A 46 -7.19 -2.37 5.75
N VAL A 47 -7.05 -1.50 4.76
CA VAL A 47 -5.94 -0.54 4.66
C VAL A 47 -6.50 0.88 4.74
N GLU A 48 -5.79 1.75 5.45
CA GLU A 48 -6.04 3.20 5.42
C GLU A 48 -4.78 3.90 4.93
N VAL A 49 -4.95 4.76 3.93
CA VAL A 49 -3.91 5.68 3.46
C VAL A 49 -4.27 7.08 3.95
N ARG A 50 -3.33 7.77 4.59
CA ARG A 50 -3.48 9.17 5.01
C ARG A 50 -2.34 10.02 4.49
N ARG A 51 -2.63 11.24 4.08
CA ARG A 51 -1.68 12.19 3.50
C ARG A 51 -1.95 13.60 4.03
N ASN A 52 -0.89 14.34 4.35
CA ASN A 52 -0.87 15.81 4.47
C ASN A 52 0.34 16.34 3.70
N PRO A 53 0.79 17.60 3.76
CA PRO A 53 2.02 18.01 3.06
C PRO A 53 3.33 17.35 3.54
N GLU A 54 3.39 16.91 4.80
CA GLU A 54 4.62 16.51 5.50
C GLU A 54 4.85 15.00 5.55
N ALA A 55 3.80 14.20 5.39
CA ALA A 55 3.84 12.77 5.57
C ALA A 55 2.83 12.02 4.70
N LEU A 56 3.17 10.77 4.39
CA LEU A 56 2.27 9.73 3.91
C LEU A 56 2.22 8.61 4.95
N GLN A 57 1.03 8.14 5.31
CA GLN A 57 0.83 7.03 6.22
C GLN A 57 0.04 5.92 5.54
N VAL A 58 0.51 4.69 5.68
CA VAL A 58 -0.21 3.48 5.23
C VAL A 58 -0.38 2.57 6.44
N SER A 59 -1.63 2.36 6.84
CA SER A 59 -2.01 1.55 8.00
C SER A 59 -2.74 0.29 7.57
N TYR A 60 -2.26 -0.87 8.03
CA TYR A 60 -2.83 -2.18 7.76
C TYR A 60 -3.50 -2.70 9.03
N PHE A 61 -4.77 -3.09 8.90
CA PHE A 61 -5.56 -3.58 10.02
C PHE A 61 -5.98 -5.02 9.80
N ARG A 62 -6.02 -5.79 10.89
CA ARG A 62 -6.61 -7.12 10.94
C ARG A 62 -7.74 -7.14 11.97
N ASN A 63 -8.92 -7.53 11.53
CA ASN A 63 -10.01 -7.90 12.43
C ASN A 63 -9.85 -9.37 12.83
N ASN A 64 -9.59 -9.63 14.12
CA ASN A 64 -9.41 -10.99 14.64
C ASN A 64 -10.71 -11.59 15.21
N GLY A 65 -11.85 -10.93 14.96
CA GLY A 65 -13.19 -11.32 15.40
C GLY A 65 -13.61 -10.69 16.73
N LEU A 66 -12.67 -10.39 17.61
CA LEU A 66 -12.93 -9.74 18.91
C LEU A 66 -12.48 -8.29 18.90
N ASP A 67 -11.31 -8.03 18.33
CA ASP A 67 -10.65 -6.75 18.30
C ASP A 67 -10.07 -6.44 16.91
N VAL A 68 -9.63 -5.19 16.73
CA VAL A 68 -8.95 -4.73 15.52
C VAL A 68 -7.49 -4.42 15.87
N ASP A 69 -6.59 -5.20 15.29
CA ASP A 69 -5.15 -4.99 15.39
C ASP A 69 -4.68 -4.01 14.31
N LEU A 70 -3.79 -3.09 14.66
CA LEU A 70 -2.94 -2.37 13.71
C LEU A 70 -1.67 -3.21 13.45
N ILE A 71 -1.70 -3.99 12.37
CA ILE A 71 -0.61 -4.89 12.00
C ILE A 71 0.68 -4.09 11.77
N ALA A 72 0.59 -3.07 10.92
CA ALA A 72 1.69 -2.17 10.63
C ALA A 72 1.14 -0.81 10.22
N ARG A 73 1.75 0.26 10.73
CA ARG A 73 1.64 1.60 10.17
C ARG A 73 3.00 2.05 9.68
N LEU A 74 3.16 2.14 8.37
CA LEU A 74 4.28 2.83 7.74
C LEU A 74 3.97 4.32 7.73
N THR A 75 4.86 5.14 8.31
CA THR A 75 4.84 6.60 8.16
C THR A 75 6.08 7.01 7.39
N VAL A 76 5.91 7.73 6.29
CA VAL A 76 6.97 8.26 5.45
C VAL A 76 6.95 9.77 5.55
N ASP A 77 8.06 10.37 5.94
CA ASP A 77 8.25 11.81 5.90
C ASP A 77 8.53 12.23 4.45
N THR A 78 7.82 13.24 3.97
CA THR A 78 7.82 13.66 2.57
C THR A 78 8.59 14.94 2.34
N GLU A 79 9.35 15.41 3.33
CA GLU A 79 10.23 16.57 3.20
C GLU A 79 11.21 16.38 2.04
N GLY A 80 11.18 17.34 1.11
CA GLY A 80 12.02 17.33 -0.09
C GLY A 80 11.64 16.26 -1.12
N VAL A 81 10.46 15.65 -1.02
CA VAL A 81 9.97 14.62 -1.94
C VAL A 81 8.63 15.06 -2.53
N ASP A 82 8.56 15.05 -3.86
CA ASP A 82 7.33 15.26 -4.61
C ASP A 82 6.65 13.89 -4.86
N LEU A 83 5.67 13.56 -4.02
CA LEU A 83 4.91 12.32 -4.10
C LEU A 83 3.89 12.41 -5.24
N LYS A 84 4.31 11.94 -6.42
CA LYS A 84 3.46 11.75 -7.59
C LYS A 84 3.48 10.28 -8.00
N PRO A 85 2.48 9.83 -8.76
CA PRO A 85 2.53 8.51 -9.39
C PRO A 85 3.84 8.31 -10.17
N GLY A 86 4.46 7.15 -10.00
CA GLY A 86 5.78 6.79 -10.50
C GLY A 86 6.95 7.26 -9.63
N THR A 87 6.73 8.07 -8.58
CA THR A 87 7.80 8.49 -7.68
C THR A 87 8.28 7.30 -6.84
N LYS A 88 9.60 7.08 -6.87
CA LYS A 88 10.29 6.15 -5.99
C LYS A 88 10.91 6.91 -4.82
N VAL A 89 10.48 6.61 -3.61
CA VAL A 89 10.95 7.24 -2.36
C VAL A 89 11.84 6.26 -1.60
N GLN A 90 13.09 6.64 -1.37
CA GLN A 90 13.96 5.89 -0.45
C GLN A 90 13.40 6.01 0.97
N LEU A 91 13.21 4.90 1.67
CA LEU A 91 12.66 4.83 3.02
C LEU A 91 13.72 4.84 4.14
N GLY A 92 14.96 4.46 3.80
CA GLY A 92 16.09 4.52 4.74
C GLY A 92 16.71 5.91 4.85
N GLY A 93 17.48 6.12 5.92
CA GLY A 93 18.20 7.37 6.16
C GLY A 93 17.34 8.47 6.76
N THR A 94 17.81 9.72 6.63
CA THR A 94 17.18 10.90 7.24
C THR A 94 16.74 11.92 6.19
N THR A 95 15.74 12.73 6.53
CA THR A 95 15.33 13.91 5.78
C THR A 95 16.36 15.05 5.93
N PRO A 96 16.26 16.14 5.15
CA PRO A 96 17.12 17.31 5.31
C PRO A 96 17.09 17.93 6.73
N SER A 97 15.95 17.86 7.42
CA SER A 97 15.82 18.28 8.82
C SER A 97 16.37 17.29 9.84
N GLY A 98 16.92 16.15 9.40
CA GLY A 98 17.55 15.14 10.25
C GLY A 98 16.58 14.16 10.91
N ARG A 99 15.30 14.13 10.51
CA ARG A 99 14.32 13.13 10.97
C ARG A 99 14.50 11.83 10.19
N ASP A 100 14.14 10.69 10.79
CA ASP A 100 14.10 9.43 10.05
C ASP A 100 13.10 9.53 8.89
N ARG A 101 13.50 9.08 7.70
CA ARG A 101 12.67 9.15 6.50
C ARG A 101 11.42 8.30 6.59
N ALA A 102 11.48 7.16 7.28
CA ALA A 102 10.34 6.31 7.52
C ALA A 102 10.39 5.65 8.89
N SER A 103 9.20 5.41 9.46
CA SER A 103 9.02 4.65 10.70
C SER A 103 7.89 3.65 10.56
N VAL A 104 7.99 2.54 11.30
CA VAL A 104 6.96 1.50 11.34
C VAL A 104 6.55 1.25 12.78
N VAL A 105 5.24 1.16 13.01
CA VAL A 105 4.66 0.84 14.33
C VAL A 105 3.68 -0.32 14.20
N HIS A 106 3.68 -1.22 15.17
CA HIS A 106 2.70 -2.28 15.36
C HIS A 106 1.92 -2.06 16.67
N VAL A 107 0.61 -2.28 16.64
CA VAL A 107 -0.25 -2.23 17.83
C VAL A 107 -1.29 -3.35 17.75
N ALA A 108 -1.08 -4.41 18.52
CA ALA A 108 -2.10 -5.43 18.73
C ALA A 108 -3.06 -5.03 19.85
N ALA A 109 -4.31 -5.45 19.77
CA ALA A 109 -5.29 -5.19 20.81
C ALA A 109 -4.85 -5.80 22.16
N GLY A 110 -4.93 -4.99 23.22
CA GLY A 110 -4.47 -5.40 24.55
C GLY A 110 -2.95 -5.41 24.75
N GLU A 111 -2.15 -5.10 23.72
CA GLU A 111 -0.70 -4.95 23.83
C GLU A 111 -0.24 -3.49 23.75
N PRO A 112 0.90 -3.14 24.37
CA PRO A 112 1.53 -1.85 24.16
C PRO A 112 1.93 -1.66 22.69
N ALA A 113 1.87 -0.41 22.21
CA ALA A 113 2.40 -0.06 20.90
C ALA A 113 3.91 -0.34 20.82
N ARG A 114 4.35 -0.95 19.72
CA ARG A 114 5.75 -1.29 19.46
C ARG A 114 6.24 -0.56 18.22
N ALA A 115 7.18 0.36 18.42
CA ALA A 115 7.92 0.96 17.33
C ALA A 115 9.03 -0.01 16.87
N PHE A 116 9.16 -0.18 15.57
CA PHE A 116 10.27 -0.93 14.99
C PHE A 116 11.57 -0.15 15.09
N THR A 117 12.69 -0.86 15.08
CA THR A 117 14.01 -0.26 14.83
C THR A 117 13.99 0.56 13.54
N ALA A 118 14.83 1.60 13.47
CA ALA A 118 14.96 2.45 12.29
C ALA A 118 15.16 1.66 10.99
N VAL A 119 14.59 2.17 9.91
CA VAL A 119 14.74 1.60 8.57
C VAL A 119 16.18 1.77 8.10
N GLU A 120 16.80 0.67 7.67
CA GLU A 120 18.15 0.69 7.10
C GLU A 120 18.12 1.11 5.63
N ARG A 121 17.23 0.49 4.86
CA ARG A 121 17.04 0.70 3.43
C ARG A 121 15.65 0.21 3.02
N GLY A 122 15.20 0.67 1.87
CA GLY A 122 13.90 0.28 1.33
C GLY A 122 13.34 1.35 0.43
N ASP A 123 12.36 1.00 -0.36
CA ASP A 123 11.73 1.89 -1.32
C ASP A 123 10.22 1.83 -1.16
N LEU A 124 9.56 2.97 -1.37
CA LEU A 124 8.14 3.10 -1.62
C LEU A 124 7.96 3.57 -3.06
N VAL A 125 7.06 2.93 -3.79
CA VAL A 125 6.61 3.36 -5.11
C VAL A 125 5.12 3.64 -5.04
N LEU A 126 4.73 4.80 -5.55
CA LEU A 126 3.32 5.16 -5.70
C LEU A 126 2.93 4.91 -7.16
N ASP A 127 1.98 4.02 -7.40
CA ASP A 127 1.51 3.70 -8.75
C ASP A 127 0.39 4.65 -9.20
N GLU A 128 -0.44 5.10 -8.27
CA GLU A 128 -1.64 5.90 -8.52
C GLU A 128 -1.94 6.83 -7.34
N GLY A 129 -2.55 7.98 -7.63
CA GLY A 129 -3.03 8.94 -6.63
C GLY A 129 -1.93 9.62 -5.84
N GLY A 130 -2.16 9.78 -4.54
CA GLY A 130 -1.20 10.39 -3.61
C GLY A 130 -1.72 11.63 -2.90
N ASN A 131 -2.76 12.28 -3.41
CA ASN A 131 -3.43 13.39 -2.71
C ASN A 131 -4.67 12.91 -1.95
N PRO A 132 -5.12 13.65 -0.92
CA PRO A 132 -6.40 13.38 -0.28
C PRO A 132 -7.55 13.30 -1.27
N ASP A 133 -8.51 12.43 -0.97
CA ASP A 133 -9.71 12.10 -1.76
C ASP A 133 -9.44 11.38 -3.10
N GLU A 134 -8.18 11.08 -3.43
CA GLU A 134 -7.82 10.31 -4.62
C GLU A 134 -7.69 8.79 -4.32
N PRO A 135 -8.15 7.91 -5.24
CA PRO A 135 -7.73 6.52 -5.25
C PRO A 135 -6.21 6.45 -5.29
N THR A 136 -5.62 5.77 -4.31
CA THR A 136 -4.18 5.75 -4.10
C THR A 136 -3.69 4.30 -4.02
N ARG A 137 -2.69 3.98 -4.82
CA ARG A 137 -2.09 2.64 -4.92
C ARG A 137 -0.58 2.73 -4.90
N GLY A 138 0.05 1.74 -4.28
CA GLY A 138 1.49 1.56 -4.37
C GLY A 138 1.98 0.33 -3.65
N ASP A 139 3.30 0.22 -3.61
CA ASP A 139 4.00 -0.84 -2.89
C ASP A 139 5.23 -0.30 -2.17
N PHE A 140 5.65 -1.03 -1.15
CA PHE A 140 6.91 -0.77 -0.48
C PHE A 140 7.64 -2.05 -0.11
N SER A 141 8.95 -1.94 0.02
CA SER A 141 9.82 -2.98 0.56
C SER A 141 10.91 -2.33 1.38
N LEU A 142 11.13 -2.81 2.61
CA LEU A 142 12.14 -2.26 3.50
C LEU A 142 12.80 -3.32 4.37
N SER A 143 13.97 -3.00 4.88
CA SER A 143 14.66 -3.76 5.92
C SER A 143 15.05 -2.85 7.08
N PHE A 144 14.90 -3.35 8.30
CA PHE A 144 15.26 -2.64 9.52
C PHE A 144 16.73 -2.87 9.88
N LYS A 145 17.36 -1.86 10.50
CA LYS A 145 18.74 -1.98 10.99
C LYS A 145 18.88 -3.18 11.93
N LYS A 146 20.05 -3.81 11.93
CA LYS A 146 20.39 -4.85 12.90
C LYS A 146 20.62 -4.24 14.29
N GLY A 147 20.39 -5.04 15.33
CA GLY A 147 20.54 -4.64 16.73
C GLY A 147 19.54 -5.37 17.63
N ASP A 148 19.28 -4.79 18.80
CA ASP A 148 18.46 -5.43 19.84
C ASP A 148 17.01 -4.91 19.88
N GLY A 149 16.66 -3.98 18.99
CA GLY A 149 15.33 -3.38 18.95
C GLY A 149 14.27 -4.27 18.28
N TYR A 150 13.01 -3.89 18.43
CA TYR A 150 11.90 -4.65 17.86
C TYR A 150 11.97 -4.65 16.32
N GLY A 151 11.90 -5.84 15.72
CA GLY A 151 12.01 -6.00 14.27
C GLY A 151 13.43 -5.82 13.70
N ALA A 152 14.45 -5.69 14.54
CA ALA A 152 15.82 -5.48 14.07
C ALA A 152 16.29 -6.60 13.13
N GLY A 153 16.93 -6.21 12.02
CA GLY A 153 17.43 -7.11 10.99
C GLY A 153 16.37 -7.82 10.15
N ARG A 154 15.08 -7.52 10.34
CA ARG A 154 13.97 -8.11 9.58
C ARG A 154 13.58 -7.24 8.37
N SER A 155 12.75 -7.80 7.51
CA SER A 155 12.15 -7.11 6.36
C SER A 155 10.63 -7.05 6.47
N LEU A 156 10.07 -5.99 5.89
CA LEU A 156 8.65 -5.83 5.71
C LEU A 156 8.41 -5.32 4.28
N GLU A 157 7.47 -5.94 3.59
CA GLU A 157 6.98 -5.47 2.30
C GLU A 157 5.46 -5.39 2.31
N GLY A 158 4.89 -4.52 1.51
CA GLY A 158 3.45 -4.39 1.42
C GLY A 158 2.96 -3.78 0.10
N THR A 159 1.76 -4.17 -0.29
CA THR A 159 0.97 -3.53 -1.36
C THR A 159 -0.25 -2.88 -0.74
N PHE A 160 -0.63 -1.71 -1.22
CA PHE A 160 -1.83 -1.02 -0.75
C PHE A 160 -2.65 -0.44 -1.90
N SER A 161 -3.97 -0.43 -1.69
CA SER A 161 -4.94 0.30 -2.50
C SER A 161 -6.09 0.77 -1.60
N ALA A 162 -6.26 2.09 -1.51
CA ALA A 162 -7.33 2.74 -0.76
C ALA A 162 -7.54 4.18 -1.26
N THR A 163 -8.67 4.81 -0.92
CA THR A 163 -8.80 6.26 -1.04
C THR A 163 -7.94 6.93 0.04
N ALA A 164 -7.05 7.83 -0.36
CA ALA A 164 -6.23 8.59 0.58
C ALA A 164 -7.12 9.60 1.33
N LEU A 165 -6.97 9.64 2.64
CA LEU A 165 -7.64 10.61 3.50
C LEU A 165 -6.67 11.73 3.88
N ASP A 166 -7.19 12.91 4.19
CA ASP A 166 -6.38 13.93 4.85
C ASP A 166 -5.94 13.42 6.23
N ALA A 167 -4.64 13.54 6.53
CA ALA A 167 -4.10 13.18 7.84
C ALA A 167 -4.54 14.17 8.94
N GLY A 168 -5.04 15.36 8.59
CA GLY A 168 -5.63 16.32 9.53
C GLY A 168 -4.63 17.00 10.47
N PHE A 169 -3.34 16.93 10.15
CA PHE A 169 -2.24 17.61 10.83
C PHE A 169 -1.34 18.26 9.77
N GLY A 170 -0.67 19.38 10.06
CA GLY A 170 0.13 20.14 9.07
C GLY A 170 -0.67 21.27 8.39
N PRO A 171 -0.05 22.13 7.55
CA PRO A 171 -0.74 23.24 6.91
C PRO A 171 -1.79 22.73 5.91
N ASP A 172 -2.97 23.37 5.89
CA ASP A 172 -4.07 23.00 4.98
C ASP A 172 -3.60 22.99 3.52
N LEU A 173 -3.92 21.91 2.80
CA LEU A 173 -3.65 21.78 1.35
C LEU A 173 -4.48 22.76 0.49
N GLY A 174 -5.31 23.60 1.12
CA GLY A 174 -6.21 24.57 0.50
C GLY A 174 -5.54 25.84 -0.04
N ASP A 175 -4.25 26.07 0.24
CA ASP A 175 -3.53 27.29 -0.18
C ASP A 175 -2.57 27.07 -1.36
N VAL A 176 -2.89 26.15 -2.28
CA VAL A 176 -2.28 26.23 -3.63
C VAL A 176 -2.96 27.38 -4.36
N VAL A 177 -2.42 28.59 -4.17
CA VAL A 177 -2.75 29.80 -4.92
C VAL A 177 -2.72 29.44 -6.41
N ARG A 178 -3.89 29.35 -7.04
CA ARG A 178 -3.98 29.31 -8.51
C ARG A 178 -3.33 30.60 -9.00
N PRO A 179 -2.30 30.56 -9.86
CA PRO A 179 -1.78 31.79 -10.45
C PRO A 179 -2.92 32.45 -11.21
N ASP A 180 -3.12 33.72 -10.91
CA ASP A 180 -4.22 34.56 -11.35
C ASP A 180 -4.58 34.34 -12.82
N ALA A 181 -5.83 33.95 -13.08
CA ALA A 181 -6.43 34.16 -14.38
C ALA A 181 -6.86 35.64 -14.48
N GLY A 182 -5.88 36.51 -14.75
CA GLY A 182 -6.13 37.83 -15.35
C GLY A 182 -6.36 37.69 -16.86
N PRO A 183 -6.97 38.67 -17.55
CA PRO A 183 -7.02 40.10 -17.21
C PRO A 183 -8.35 40.62 -16.65
#